data_AF-A0A6V7I233-F1
#
_entry.id   AF-A0A6V7I233-F1
#
_cell.length_a   1.000
_cell.length_b   1.000
_cell.length_c   1.000
_cell.angle_alpha   90.00
_cell.angle_beta   90.00
_cell.angle_gamma   90.00
#
_symmetry.space_group_name_H-M   'P 1'
#
loop_
_entity.id
_entity.type
_entity.pdbx_description
1 polymer ?
#
loop_
_entity_poly.entity_id
_entity_poly.type
_entity_poly.pdbx_seq_one_letter_code
_entity_poly.pdbx_strand_id
1 'polypeptide(L)'
;VRTFLDYYGISYEVVEVDPVLRSEIKWSNYRKVPILLAKVDGGYQPLNDSSMIVSVLASYLHDKTYKLEELAQFFPSIAVNDEKGYKEEIVNKYFLMYQGSVPKDRSLDDIV
;
A
#
# COMPACT_ATOMS: atom_id res chain seq x y z
N VAL A 1 -5.37 4.81 -6.32
CA VAL A 1 -6.12 3.85 -5.46
C VAL A 1 -7.50 3.54 -6.01
N ARG A 2 -8.54 4.40 -5.92
CA ARG A 2 -9.92 4.08 -6.41
C ARG A 2 -9.92 3.41 -7.80
N THR A 3 -9.35 4.06 -8.82
CA THR A 3 -9.21 3.54 -10.20
C THR A 3 -8.59 2.14 -10.30
N PHE A 4 -7.67 1.77 -9.41
CA PHE A 4 -7.08 0.43 -9.38
C PHE A 4 -8.08 -0.59 -8.82
N LEU A 5 -8.76 -0.25 -7.72
CA LEU A 5 -9.81 -1.09 -7.13
C LEU A 5 -10.97 -1.28 -8.12
N ASP A 6 -11.40 -0.20 -8.77
CA ASP A 6 -12.44 -0.19 -9.79
C ASP A 6 -12.06 -1.08 -10.99
N TYR A 7 -10.83 -0.95 -11.50
CA TYR A 7 -10.32 -1.75 -12.62
C TYR A 7 -10.28 -3.26 -12.32
N TYR A 8 -9.87 -3.64 -11.11
CA TYR A 8 -9.85 -5.04 -10.67
C TYR A 8 -11.19 -5.54 -10.11
N GLY A 9 -12.26 -4.72 -10.11
CA GLY A 9 -13.57 -5.09 -9.58
C GLY A 9 -13.59 -5.40 -8.08
N ILE A 10 -12.65 -4.84 -7.32
CA ILE A 10 -12.57 -5.04 -5.87
C ILE A 10 -13.67 -4.22 -5.19
N SER A 11 -14.47 -4.85 -4.34
CA SER A 11 -15.45 -4.15 -3.51
C SER A 11 -14.76 -3.40 -2.37
N TYR A 12 -15.07 -2.11 -2.19
CA TYR A 12 -14.57 -1.28 -1.10
C TYR A 12 -15.64 -0.30 -0.61
N GLU A 13 -15.49 0.17 0.63
CA GLU A 13 -16.27 1.25 1.22
C GLU A 13 -15.40 2.52 1.28
N VAL A 14 -16.01 3.69 1.07
CA VAL A 14 -15.31 4.98 1.12
C VAL A 14 -15.75 5.76 2.35
N VAL A 15 -14.80 6.00 3.26
CA VAL A 15 -14.95 7.01 4.32
C VAL A 15 -14.27 8.28 3.83
N GLU A 16 -15.06 9.34 3.61
CA GLU A 16 -14.53 10.66 3.27
C GLU A 16 -13.96 11.33 4.53
N VAL A 17 -12.75 11.90 4.44
CA VAL A 17 -12.02 12.46 5.58
C VAL A 17 -12.12 13.97 5.53
N ASP A 18 -12.53 14.62 6.62
CA ASP A 18 -12.57 16.07 6.68
C ASP A 18 -11.15 16.64 6.57
N PRO A 19 -10.84 17.51 5.58
CA PRO A 19 -9.46 17.95 5.33
C PRO A 19 -8.88 18.81 6.46
N VAL A 20 -9.73 19.43 7.29
CA VAL A 20 -9.40 20.32 8.41
C VAL A 20 -9.33 19.54 9.72
N LEU A 21 -10.39 18.81 10.09
CA LEU A 21 -10.53 18.12 11.37
C LEU A 21 -9.91 16.73 11.40
N ARG A 22 -9.91 16.03 10.25
CA ARG A 22 -9.35 14.68 10.04
C ARG A 22 -9.71 13.68 11.12
N SER A 23 -10.91 13.77 11.69
CA SER A 23 -11.38 12.97 12.82
C SER A 23 -11.32 11.48 12.53
N GLU A 24 -11.61 11.14 11.29
CA GLU A 24 -11.83 9.80 10.74
C GLU A 24 -10.52 8.99 10.70
N ILE A 25 -9.36 9.66 10.75
CA ILE A 25 -8.02 9.05 10.74
C ILE A 25 -7.21 9.30 12.03
N LYS A 26 -7.85 9.83 13.10
CA LYS A 26 -7.18 10.10 14.39
C LYS A 26 -6.55 8.85 15.03
N TRP A 27 -7.12 7.68 14.78
CA TRP A 27 -6.60 6.39 15.23
C TRP A 27 -5.28 5.93 14.57
N SER A 28 -4.92 6.45 13.37
CA SER A 28 -4.03 5.74 12.44
C SER A 28 -2.52 5.96 12.58
N ASN A 29 -2.08 6.93 13.39
CA ASN A 29 -0.71 7.47 13.48
C ASN A 29 -0.15 8.08 12.17
N TYR A 30 -0.24 7.40 11.03
CA TYR A 30 -0.06 8.02 9.71
C TYR A 30 -1.15 9.11 9.50
N ARG A 31 -0.74 10.33 9.13
CA ARG A 31 -1.63 11.52 9.08
C ARG A 31 -1.92 12.05 7.66
N LYS A 32 -1.60 11.26 6.64
CA LYS A 32 -1.86 11.55 5.22
C LYS A 32 -2.97 10.62 4.72
N VAL A 33 -3.55 10.95 3.57
CA VAL A 33 -4.53 10.13 2.85
C VAL A 33 -3.99 9.83 1.44
N PRO A 34 -4.39 8.72 0.79
CA PRO A 34 -5.33 7.68 1.27
C PRO A 34 -4.72 6.75 2.32
N ILE A 35 -5.60 6.13 3.09
CA ILE A 35 -5.34 4.98 3.97
C ILE A 35 -6.35 3.90 3.57
N LEU A 36 -5.91 2.66 3.39
CA LEU A 36 -6.79 1.53 3.07
C LEU A 36 -6.74 0.51 4.21
N LEU A 37 -7.89 0.16 4.77
CA LEU A 37 -8.02 -0.92 5.74
C LEU A 37 -8.47 -2.19 5.03
N ALA A 38 -7.54 -3.13 4.84
CA ALA A 38 -7.85 -4.44 4.27
C ALA A 38 -8.24 -5.40 5.39
N LYS A 39 -9.36 -6.11 5.24
CA LYS A 39 -9.78 -7.13 6.21
C LYS A 39 -8.95 -8.40 6.01
N VAL A 40 -8.35 -8.89 7.10
CA VAL A 40 -7.49 -10.09 7.15
C VAL A 40 -7.91 -10.97 8.34
N ASP A 41 -7.36 -12.18 8.46
CA ASP A 41 -7.72 -13.13 9.53
C ASP A 41 -7.59 -12.52 10.94
N GLY A 42 -6.54 -11.72 11.16
CA GLY A 42 -6.26 -11.01 12.42
C GLY A 42 -7.04 -9.69 12.64
N GLY A 43 -7.98 -9.34 11.76
CA GLY A 43 -8.74 -8.09 11.85
C GLY A 43 -8.54 -7.20 10.62
N TYR A 44 -7.74 -6.14 10.75
CA TYR A 44 -7.49 -5.18 9.68
C TYR A 44 -6.00 -4.87 9.52
N GLN A 45 -5.49 -5.00 8.29
CA GLN A 45 -4.17 -4.54 7.88
C GLN A 45 -4.30 -3.12 7.30
N PRO A 46 -3.76 -2.08 7.96
CA PRO A 46 -3.65 -0.76 7.36
C PRO A 46 -2.56 -0.74 6.28
N LEU A 47 -2.90 -0.19 5.12
CA LEU A 47 -1.99 0.14 4.03
C LEU A 47 -1.99 1.66 3.84
N ASN A 48 -0.80 2.26 3.79
CA ASN A 48 -0.56 3.70 3.77
C ASN A 48 0.26 4.08 2.53
N ASP A 49 0.16 5.33 2.07
CA ASP A 49 0.69 5.82 0.78
C ASP A 49 -0.02 5.22 -0.45
N SER A 50 -0.39 6.09 -1.40
CA SER A 50 -1.17 5.69 -2.58
C SER A 50 -0.46 4.69 -3.49
N SER A 51 0.88 4.71 -3.51
CA SER A 51 1.71 3.87 -4.37
C SER A 51 1.89 2.50 -3.72
N MET A 52 2.26 2.47 -2.43
CA MET A 52 2.37 1.23 -1.65
C MET A 52 1.06 0.44 -1.62
N ILE A 53 -0.09 1.11 -1.42
CA ILE A 53 -1.42 0.47 -1.51
C ILE A 53 -1.59 -0.27 -2.85
N VAL A 54 -1.23 0.37 -3.97
CA VAL A 54 -1.32 -0.24 -5.31
C VAL A 54 -0.34 -1.39 -5.47
N SER A 55 0.94 -1.21 -5.09
CA SER A 55 1.97 -2.24 -5.23
C SER A 55 1.70 -3.49 -4.38
N VAL A 56 1.26 -3.33 -3.13
CA VAL A 56 0.88 -4.46 -2.25
C VAL A 56 -0.32 -5.22 -2.84
N LEU A 57 -1.37 -4.52 -3.25
CA LEU A 57 -2.56 -5.17 -3.82
C LEU A 57 -2.25 -5.83 -5.17
N ALA A 58 -1.43 -5.22 -6.03
CA ALA A 58 -0.99 -5.82 -7.28
C ALA A 58 -0.15 -7.08 -7.05
N SER A 59 0.74 -7.07 -6.07
CA SER A 59 1.54 -8.25 -5.67
C SER A 59 0.63 -9.38 -5.17
N TYR A 60 -0.35 -9.05 -4.30
CA TYR A 60 -1.33 -10.01 -3.78
C TYR A 60 -2.27 -10.57 -4.85
N LEU A 61 -2.70 -9.75 -5.82
CA LEU A 61 -3.53 -10.20 -6.93
C LEU A 61 -2.76 -11.10 -7.90
N HIS A 62 -1.44 -10.89 -8.03
CA HIS A 62 -0.57 -11.74 -8.83
C HIS A 62 -0.38 -13.12 -8.20
N ASP A 63 -0.02 -13.17 -6.91
CA ASP A 63 0.10 -14.42 -6.15
C ASP A 63 -0.65 -14.33 -4.81
N LYS A 64 -1.80 -15.02 -4.77
CA LYS A 64 -2.70 -15.10 -3.60
C LYS A 64 -2.28 -16.16 -2.58
N THR A 65 -1.17 -16.88 -2.79
CA THR A 65 -0.64 -17.81 -1.79
C THR A 65 -0.02 -17.08 -0.60
N TYR A 66 0.48 -15.86 -0.82
CA TYR A 66 1.00 -14.97 0.22
C TYR A 66 -0.11 -14.20 0.93
N LYS A 67 0.07 -13.97 2.23
CA LYS A 67 -0.86 -13.13 2.99
C LYS A 67 -0.58 -11.65 2.74
N LEU A 68 -1.64 -10.84 2.85
CA LEU A 68 -1.52 -9.39 2.63
C LEU A 68 -0.66 -8.72 3.72
N GLU A 69 -0.75 -9.19 4.96
CA GLU A 69 0.08 -8.77 6.10
C GLU A 69 1.55 -9.18 5.96
N GLU A 70 1.87 -10.22 5.18
CA GLU A 70 3.26 -10.60 4.84
C GLU A 70 3.79 -9.67 3.75
N LEU A 71 3.02 -9.48 2.68
CA LEU A 71 3.40 -8.60 1.56
C LEU A 71 3.62 -7.14 1.99
N ALA A 72 2.84 -6.64 2.95
CA ALA A 72 2.98 -5.30 3.50
C ALA A 72 4.36 -5.05 4.18
N GLN A 73 5.02 -6.10 4.67
CA GLN A 73 6.32 -5.98 5.37
C GLN A 73 7.48 -5.64 4.42
N PHE A 74 7.35 -5.90 3.11
CA PHE A 74 8.36 -5.53 2.12
C PHE A 74 8.38 -4.02 1.78
N PHE A 75 7.48 -3.24 2.37
CA PHE A 75 7.34 -1.79 2.17
C PHE A 75 7.53 -1.01 3.49
N PRO A 76 8.69 -1.11 4.18
CA PRO A 76 8.89 -0.42 5.44
C PRO A 76 8.95 1.10 5.26
N SER A 77 8.44 1.82 6.28
CA SER A 77 8.63 3.27 6.40
C SER A 77 10.00 3.56 7.02
N ILE A 78 10.79 4.40 6.36
CA ILE A 78 12.07 4.88 6.89
C ILE A 78 11.99 6.38 7.18
N ALA A 79 12.65 6.82 8.25
CA ALA A 79 12.84 8.22 8.55
C ALA A 79 14.07 8.74 7.79
N VAL A 80 13.84 9.52 6.73
CA VAL A 80 14.87 10.26 6.01
C VAL A 80 15.05 11.62 6.68
N ASN A 81 16.29 12.04 6.91
CA ASN A 81 16.61 13.41 7.30
C ASN A 81 17.11 14.14 6.05
N ASP A 82 16.42 15.21 5.65
CA ASP A 82 16.81 16.09 4.55
C ASP A 82 17.07 17.52 5.06
N GLU A 83 17.54 18.41 4.18
CA GLU A 83 17.84 19.81 4.52
C GLU A 83 16.63 20.61 5.07
N LYS A 84 15.41 20.05 4.96
CA LYS A 84 14.14 20.64 5.43
C LYS A 84 13.57 19.92 6.65
N GLY A 85 14.20 18.83 7.12
CA GLY A 85 13.88 18.14 8.37
C GLY A 85 13.69 16.63 8.23
N TYR A 86 12.93 16.04 9.16
CA TYR A 86 12.60 14.62 9.14
C TYR A 86 11.37 14.34 8.28
N LYS A 87 11.49 13.37 7.37
CA LYS A 87 10.44 12.93 6.45
C LYS A 87 10.36 11.40 6.46
N GLU A 88 9.16 10.88 6.74
CA GLU A 88 8.88 9.46 6.52
C GLU A 88 8.66 9.16 5.02
N GLU A 89 9.37 8.16 4.51
CA GLU A 89 9.33 7.66 3.14
C GLU A 89 9.14 6.14 3.17
N ILE A 90 8.18 5.62 2.41
CA ILE A 90 8.01 4.18 2.22
C ILE A 90 8.96 3.70 1.13
N VAL A 91 9.90 2.82 1.46
CA VAL A 91 10.79 2.21 0.45
C VAL A 91 10.03 1.16 -0.37
N ASN A 92 10.57 0.84 -1.54
CA ASN A 92 10.00 -0.13 -2.48
C ASN A 92 8.58 0.17 -2.99
N LYS A 93 7.97 1.32 -2.65
CA LYS A 93 6.56 1.69 -2.94
C LYS A 93 6.09 1.67 -4.40
N TYR A 94 6.98 1.42 -5.35
CA TYR A 94 6.68 1.25 -6.79
C TYR A 94 6.95 -0.18 -7.29
N PHE A 95 7.76 -0.96 -6.56
CA PHE A 95 8.11 -2.34 -6.91
C PHE A 95 6.96 -3.31 -6.64
N LEU A 96 6.92 -4.39 -7.41
CA LEU A 96 5.98 -5.49 -7.24
C LEU A 96 6.71 -6.74 -6.70
N MET A 97 6.14 -7.35 -5.66
CA MET A 97 6.79 -8.40 -4.87
C MET A 97 6.45 -9.78 -5.43
N TYR A 98 7.12 -10.18 -6.52
CA TYR A 98 6.88 -11.45 -7.23
C TYR A 98 7.48 -12.71 -6.56
N GLN A 99 8.23 -12.57 -5.46
CA GLN A 99 8.79 -13.68 -4.64
C GLN A 99 9.43 -14.86 -5.42
N GLY A 100 10.01 -14.60 -6.60
CA GLY A 100 10.70 -15.59 -7.44
C GLY A 100 9.95 -16.01 -8.71
N SER A 101 8.68 -15.66 -8.89
CA SER A 101 7.89 -15.93 -10.10
C SER A 101 7.76 -14.69 -11.00
N VAL A 102 8.88 -14.23 -11.57
CA VAL A 102 8.83 -13.17 -12.59
C VAL A 102 8.00 -13.65 -13.80
N PRO A 103 6.98 -12.89 -14.25
CA PRO A 103 6.19 -13.27 -15.43
C PRO A 103 7.08 -13.48 -16.65
N LYS A 104 6.86 -14.56 -17.40
CA LYS A 104 7.73 -14.94 -18.56
C LYS A 104 7.87 -13.86 -19.63
N ASP A 105 6.88 -12.97 -19.71
CA ASP A 105 6.79 -11.90 -20.71
C ASP A 105 7.21 -10.52 -20.14
N ARG A 106 7.87 -10.48 -18.96
CA ARG A 106 8.38 -9.26 -18.34
C ARG A 106 9.83 -9.43 -17.88
N SER A 107 10.64 -8.41 -18.09
CA SER A 107 11.98 -8.28 -17.53
C SER A 107 11.93 -7.75 -16.10
N LEU A 108 13.07 -7.80 -15.40
CA LEU A 108 13.23 -7.12 -14.11
C LEU A 108 13.11 -5.60 -14.22
N ASP A 109 13.41 -5.03 -15.39
CA ASP A 109 13.32 -3.59 -15.66
C ASP A 109 11.85 -3.12 -15.81
N ASP A 110 10.92 -4.03 -16.16
CA ASP A 110 9.47 -3.78 -16.21
C ASP A 110 8.79 -3.80 -14.82
N ILE A 111 9.58 -3.89 -13.74
CA ILE A 111 9.14 -4.08 -12.34
C ILE A 111 9.56 -2.89 -11.44
N VAL A 112 10.22 -1.88 -12.02
CA VAL A 112 10.83 -0.71 -11.35
C VAL A 112 9.98 0.56 -11.51
#